data_AF-A0A1B8A9F2-F1
#
_entry.id   AF-A0A1B8A9F2-F1
#
_cell.length_a   1.000
_cell.length_b   1.000
_cell.length_c   1.000
_cell.angle_alpha   90.00
_cell.angle_beta   90.00
_cell.angle_gamma   90.00
#
_symmetry.space_group_name_H-M   'P 1'
#
loop_
_entity.id
_entity.type
_entity.pdbx_description
1 polymer ?
#
loop_
_entity_poly.entity_id
_entity_poly.type
_entity_poly.pdbx_seq_one_letter_code
_entity_poly.pdbx_strand_id
1 'polypeptide(L)'
;MSRRNIMSGFSKSGVFPICLRKAIEALKLRERKRKTFEGPTTPRKPRVTDDLAWSTPQGSADIRKQQEAAQSDGIVSIRDFNCIMKKAMKSIDNKNSQIQRLEEEKAVLKASAAEKEPTGRVAVEFNPNSAFPSINQIITARDQAEKNTLHRLEQKAKEKAKE
;
A
#
# COMPACT_ATOMS: atom_id res chain seq x y z
N MET A 1 59.59 -75.37 25.12
CA MET A 1 58.84 -74.10 24.91
C MET A 1 58.40 -73.56 26.26
N SER A 2 58.70 -72.30 26.58
CA SER A 2 58.39 -71.71 27.90
C SER A 2 56.91 -71.35 28.03
N ARG A 3 56.31 -71.62 29.19
CA ARG A 3 54.90 -71.30 29.54
C ARG A 3 54.53 -69.84 29.25
N ARG A 4 55.49 -68.92 29.39
CA ARG A 4 55.31 -67.49 29.08
C ARG A 4 55.05 -67.23 27.60
N ASN A 5 55.68 -67.98 26.70
CA ASN A 5 55.50 -67.79 25.25
C ASN A 5 54.12 -68.27 24.81
N ILE A 6 53.63 -69.35 25.43
CA ILE A 6 52.28 -69.87 25.19
C ILE A 6 51.23 -68.85 25.68
N MET A 7 51.37 -68.34 26.91
CA MET A 7 50.43 -67.34 27.45
C MET A 7 50.48 -66.01 26.68
N SER A 8 51.67 -65.57 26.25
CA SER A 8 51.82 -64.39 25.39
C SER A 8 51.12 -64.58 24.04
N GLY A 9 51.18 -65.78 23.46
CA GLY A 9 50.48 -66.10 22.21
C GLY A 9 48.96 -65.99 22.35
N PHE A 10 48.40 -66.63 23.38
CA PHE A 10 46.95 -66.56 23.67
C PHE A 10 46.47 -65.17 24.09
N SER A 11 47.35 -64.35 24.66
CA SER A 11 47.04 -62.97 24.99
C SER A 11 46.97 -62.05 23.78
N LYS A 12 47.88 -62.21 22.81
CA LYS A 12 47.83 -61.45 21.56
C LYS A 12 46.62 -61.78 20.69
N SER A 13 46.14 -63.03 20.71
CA SER A 13 44.94 -63.42 19.97
C SER A 13 43.63 -63.00 20.66
N GLY A 14 43.69 -62.42 21.87
CA GLY A 14 42.51 -61.99 22.63
C GLY A 14 41.74 -63.13 23.29
N VAL A 15 42.29 -64.36 23.26
CA VAL A 15 41.67 -65.57 23.84
C VAL A 15 41.92 -65.66 25.34
N PHE A 16 43.04 -65.10 25.86
CA PHE A 16 43.37 -65.13 27.29
C PHE A 16 43.95 -63.80 27.82
N PRO A 17 43.52 -63.32 29.01
CA PRO A 17 42.36 -63.79 29.76
C PRO A 17 41.07 -63.41 29.02
N ILE A 18 40.04 -64.26 29.13
CA ILE A 18 38.73 -63.97 28.56
C ILE A 18 38.12 -62.80 29.32
N CYS A 19 38.27 -61.58 28.78
CA CYS A 19 37.69 -60.38 29.35
C CYS A 19 36.21 -60.26 28.92
N LEU A 20 35.31 -60.93 29.64
CA LEU A 20 33.86 -60.92 29.37
C LEU A 20 33.27 -59.50 29.28
N ARG A 21 33.78 -58.57 30.08
CA ARG A 21 33.35 -57.16 30.05
C ARG A 21 33.55 -56.51 28.68
N LYS A 22 34.69 -56.79 28.03
CA LYS A 22 35.04 -56.24 26.72
C LYS A 22 34.16 -56.83 25.60
N ALA A 23 33.82 -58.10 25.71
CA ALA A 23 32.89 -58.76 24.79
C ALA A 23 31.45 -58.19 24.93
N ILE A 24 31.01 -57.96 26.17
CA ILE A 24 29.70 -57.33 26.44
C ILE A 24 29.65 -55.90 25.92
N GLU A 25 30.73 -55.12 26.07
CA GLU A 25 30.82 -53.77 25.50
C GLU A 25 30.81 -53.75 23.97
N ALA A 26 31.48 -54.71 23.31
CA ALA A 26 31.45 -54.84 21.85
C ALA A 26 30.06 -55.19 21.31
N LEU A 27 29.23 -55.88 22.10
CA LEU A 27 27.84 -56.22 21.75
C LEU A 27 26.87 -55.05 21.93
N LYS A 28 27.22 -54.00 22.67
CA LYS A 28 26.36 -52.81 22.79
C LYS A 28 26.33 -52.08 21.45
N LEU A 29 25.15 -51.96 20.86
CA LEU A 29 24.97 -51.18 19.62
C LEU A 29 25.45 -49.74 19.85
N ARG A 30 26.44 -49.33 19.05
CA ARG A 30 26.96 -47.97 19.07
C ARG A 30 25.90 -47.07 18.44
N GLU A 31 25.15 -46.34 19.27
CA GLU A 31 24.14 -45.38 18.81
C GLU A 31 24.80 -44.36 17.88
N ARG A 32 24.55 -44.49 16.57
CA ARG A 32 24.97 -43.50 15.60
C ARG A 32 24.07 -42.28 15.79
N LYS A 33 24.54 -41.30 16.57
CA LYS A 33 23.92 -39.97 16.62
C LYS A 33 23.85 -39.44 15.19
N ARG A 34 22.65 -39.38 14.61
CA ARG A 34 22.43 -38.73 13.32
C ARG A 34 22.82 -37.26 13.51
N LYS A 35 23.74 -36.75 12.69
CA LYS A 35 24.05 -35.32 12.67
C LYS A 35 22.76 -34.59 12.32
N THR A 36 22.27 -33.73 13.20
CA THR A 36 21.17 -32.84 12.90
C THR A 36 21.59 -31.93 11.75
N PHE A 37 20.79 -31.90 10.68
CA PHE A 37 21.01 -31.02 9.55
C PHE A 37 20.62 -29.60 9.97
N GLU A 38 21.61 -28.75 10.21
CA GLU A 38 21.39 -27.30 10.32
C GLU A 38 21.37 -26.73 8.91
N GLY A 39 20.16 -26.55 8.37
CA GLY A 39 19.98 -25.85 7.10
C GLY A 39 20.36 -24.36 7.24
N PRO A 40 20.69 -23.68 6.13
CA PRO A 40 20.97 -22.24 6.16
C PRO A 40 19.74 -21.51 6.71
N THR A 41 19.90 -20.92 7.88
CA THR A 41 18.85 -20.11 8.51
C THR A 41 18.86 -18.74 7.87
N THR A 42 17.83 -18.41 7.10
CA THR A 42 17.67 -17.07 6.54
C THR A 42 17.62 -16.06 7.68
N PRO A 43 18.53 -15.08 7.76
CA PRO A 43 18.48 -14.07 8.81
C PRO A 43 17.15 -13.31 8.72
N ARG A 44 16.53 -13.07 9.89
CA ARG A 44 15.30 -12.28 9.96
C ARG A 44 15.59 -10.87 9.44
N LYS A 45 14.70 -10.36 8.56
CA LYS A 45 14.80 -8.98 8.07
C LYS A 45 14.93 -8.03 9.28
N PRO A 46 15.93 -7.14 9.30
CA PRO A 46 16.02 -6.12 10.34
C PRO A 46 14.73 -5.30 10.31
N ARG A 47 14.17 -5.04 11.48
CA ARG A 47 13.07 -4.08 11.60
C ARG A 47 13.67 -2.70 11.30
N VAL A 48 13.10 -2.01 10.32
CA VAL A 48 13.46 -0.61 10.04
C VAL A 48 13.02 0.20 11.26
N THR A 49 13.98 0.66 12.06
CA THR A 49 13.77 1.45 13.30
C THR A 49 13.87 2.94 13.08
N ASP A 50 14.27 3.38 11.88
CA ASP A 50 14.44 4.80 11.60
C ASP A 50 13.08 5.43 11.30
N ASP A 51 12.66 6.34 12.17
CA ASP A 51 11.46 7.19 12.00
C ASP A 51 11.57 8.13 10.80
N LEU A 52 12.76 8.25 10.18
CA LEU A 52 12.95 9.01 8.96
C LEU A 52 12.60 8.16 7.74
N ALA A 53 11.33 7.79 7.64
CA ALA A 53 10.79 7.22 6.42
C ALA A 53 10.84 8.31 5.33
N TRP A 54 11.81 8.17 4.41
CA TRP A 54 11.83 8.89 3.15
C TRP A 54 10.49 8.66 2.43
N SER A 55 9.56 9.61 2.59
CA SER A 55 8.20 9.57 2.04
C SER A 55 8.14 10.28 0.68
N THR A 56 7.10 10.00 -0.11
CA THR A 56 6.86 10.77 -1.33
C THR A 56 6.43 12.18 -0.95
N PRO A 57 7.24 13.23 -1.24
CA PRO A 57 6.91 14.59 -0.83
C PRO A 57 5.62 15.06 -1.51
N GLN A 58 4.70 15.62 -0.74
CA GLN A 58 3.46 16.21 -1.23
C GLN A 58 3.58 17.72 -1.43
N GLY A 59 4.48 18.36 -0.70
CA GLY A 59 4.75 19.78 -0.81
C GLY A 59 6.21 20.15 -0.58
N SER A 60 6.52 21.44 -0.74
CA SER A 60 7.86 21.96 -0.49
C SER A 60 8.33 21.81 0.97
N ALA A 61 7.41 21.79 1.93
CA ALA A 61 7.74 21.56 3.34
C ALA A 61 8.32 20.15 3.58
N ASP A 62 7.78 19.13 2.91
CA ASP A 62 8.25 17.75 3.04
C ASP A 62 9.65 17.58 2.47
N ILE A 63 9.90 18.18 1.29
CA ILE A 63 11.22 18.19 0.65
C ILE A 63 12.24 18.86 1.57
N ARG A 64 11.84 19.95 2.25
CA ARG A 64 12.72 20.69 3.16
C ARG A 64 13.08 19.85 4.38
N LYS A 65 12.10 19.20 4.99
CA LYS A 65 12.31 18.29 6.12
C LYS A 65 13.26 17.14 5.76
N GLN A 66 13.08 16.56 4.57
CA GLN A 66 13.98 15.51 4.06
C GLN A 66 15.38 16.05 3.75
N GLN A 67 15.49 17.27 3.22
CA GLN A 67 16.78 17.93 2.99
C GLN A 67 17.53 18.21 4.29
N GLU A 68 16.85 18.70 5.32
CA GLU A 68 17.43 18.96 6.65
C GLU A 68 17.92 17.66 7.29
N ALA A 69 17.12 16.59 7.20
CA ALA A 69 17.53 15.29 7.71
C ALA A 69 18.71 14.67 6.94
N ALA A 70 18.74 14.84 5.61
CA ALA A 70 19.88 14.44 4.79
C ALA A 70 21.17 15.16 5.22
N GLN A 71 21.07 16.46 5.53
CA GLN A 71 22.20 17.26 6.00
C GLN A 71 22.66 16.86 7.40
N SER A 72 21.74 16.50 8.31
CA SER A 72 22.11 16.01 9.65
C SER A 72 22.82 14.65 9.61
N ASP A 73 22.51 13.80 8.62
CA ASP A 73 23.12 12.48 8.43
C ASP A 73 24.54 12.56 7.80
N GLY A 74 25.09 13.76 7.66
CA GLY A 74 26.46 13.98 7.18
C GLY A 74 26.59 14.09 5.66
N ILE A 75 25.48 14.18 4.92
CA ILE A 75 25.54 14.56 3.50
C ILE A 75 25.96 16.03 3.45
N VAL A 76 27.20 16.26 3.01
CA VAL A 76 27.74 17.61 2.85
C VAL A 76 26.81 18.41 1.95
N SER A 77 26.42 19.60 2.43
CA SER A 77 25.56 20.52 1.70
C SER A 77 26.26 20.99 0.41
N ILE A 78 26.07 20.24 -0.66
CA ILE A 78 26.56 20.58 -2.00
C ILE A 78 25.63 21.66 -2.58
N ARG A 79 26.22 22.74 -3.12
CA ARG A 79 25.48 23.85 -3.75
C ARG A 79 24.46 23.35 -4.77
N ASP A 80 24.87 22.41 -5.61
CA ASP A 80 24.03 21.85 -6.68
C ASP A 80 22.87 21.03 -6.12
N PHE A 81 23.10 20.25 -5.05
CA PHE A 81 22.04 19.52 -4.37
C PHE A 81 20.97 20.48 -3.82
N ASN A 82 21.37 21.53 -3.12
CA ASN A 82 20.44 22.53 -2.61
C ASN A 82 19.68 23.26 -3.73
N CYS A 83 20.34 23.50 -4.88
CA CYS A 83 19.71 24.09 -6.05
C CYS A 83 18.63 23.15 -6.63
N ILE A 84 18.95 21.86 -6.76
CA ILE A 84 18.01 20.83 -7.23
C ILE A 84 16.81 20.73 -6.28
N MET A 85 17.03 20.67 -4.97
CA MET A 85 15.95 20.58 -3.98
C MET A 85 15.03 21.81 -4.02
N LYS A 86 15.60 23.02 -4.14
CA LYS A 86 14.80 24.25 -4.32
C LYS A 86 13.96 24.23 -5.60
N LYS A 87 14.51 23.71 -6.71
CA LYS A 87 13.75 23.56 -7.96
C LYS A 87 12.63 22.52 -7.81
N ALA A 88 12.90 21.42 -7.13
CA ALA A 88 11.90 20.39 -6.83
C ALA A 88 10.75 20.96 -6.00
N MET A 89 11.05 21.68 -4.91
CA MET A 89 10.06 22.38 -4.08
C MET A 89 9.15 23.27 -4.93
N LYS A 90 9.73 24.18 -5.72
CA LYS A 90 8.98 25.09 -6.58
C LYS A 90 8.12 24.34 -7.61
N SER A 91 8.64 23.26 -8.17
CA SER A 91 7.90 22.48 -9.16
C SER A 91 6.69 21.78 -8.56
N ILE A 92 6.77 21.27 -7.33
CA ILE A 92 5.63 20.63 -6.65
C ILE A 92 4.58 21.69 -6.31
N ASP A 93 4.99 22.81 -5.71
CA ASP A 93 4.06 23.87 -5.33
C ASP A 93 3.30 24.44 -6.56
N ASN A 94 4.00 24.62 -7.69
CA ASN A 94 3.38 25.03 -8.94
C ASN A 94 2.35 23.99 -9.45
N LYS A 95 2.67 22.69 -9.35
CA LYS A 95 1.73 21.63 -9.74
C LYS A 95 0.50 21.62 -8.84
N ASN A 96 0.68 21.77 -7.54
CA ASN A 96 -0.44 21.82 -6.58
C ASN A 96 -1.36 23.02 -6.85
N SER A 97 -0.80 24.19 -7.15
CA SER A 97 -1.59 25.37 -7.55
C SER A 97 -2.38 25.13 -8.86
N GLN A 98 -1.77 24.48 -9.85
CA GLN A 98 -2.47 24.11 -11.08
C GLN A 98 -3.60 23.10 -10.84
N ILE A 99 -3.36 22.09 -10.00
CA ILE A 99 -4.36 21.09 -9.62
C ILE A 99 -5.55 21.78 -8.95
N GLN A 100 -5.30 22.65 -7.96
CA GLN A 100 -6.36 23.38 -7.29
C GLN A 100 -7.21 24.18 -8.28
N ARG A 101 -6.57 24.93 -9.19
CA ARG A 101 -7.27 25.69 -10.22
C ARG A 101 -8.13 24.77 -11.12
N LEU A 102 -7.58 23.64 -11.55
CA LEU A 102 -8.31 22.68 -12.38
C LEU A 102 -9.49 22.04 -11.64
N GLU A 103 -9.36 21.80 -10.34
CA GLU A 103 -10.44 21.30 -9.49
C GLU A 103 -11.56 22.32 -9.35
N GLU A 104 -11.22 23.60 -9.18
CA GLU A 104 -12.18 24.71 -9.16
C GLU A 104 -12.90 24.84 -10.51
N GLU A 105 -12.17 24.85 -11.63
CA GLU A 105 -12.76 24.89 -12.98
C GLU A 105 -13.68 23.69 -13.22
N LYS A 106 -13.28 22.49 -12.78
CA LYS A 106 -14.11 21.28 -12.86
C LYS A 106 -15.38 21.39 -12.02
N ALA A 107 -15.30 21.99 -10.83
CA ALA A 107 -16.47 22.22 -9.98
C ALA A 107 -17.47 23.17 -10.65
N VAL A 108 -16.99 24.28 -11.21
CA VAL A 108 -17.81 25.24 -11.96
C VAL A 108 -18.46 24.57 -13.17
N LEU A 109 -17.69 23.84 -13.98
CA LEU A 109 -18.23 23.14 -15.15
C LEU A 109 -19.28 22.10 -14.76
N LYS A 110 -19.08 21.39 -13.64
CA LYS A 110 -20.06 20.43 -13.13
C LYS A 110 -21.34 21.13 -12.67
N ALA A 111 -21.25 22.29 -12.03
CA ALA A 111 -22.41 23.10 -11.66
C ALA A 111 -23.15 23.60 -12.91
N SER A 112 -22.45 24.17 -13.89
CA SER A 112 -23.06 24.62 -15.15
C SER A 112 -23.64 23.48 -15.98
N ALA A 113 -23.07 22.28 -15.91
CA ALA A 113 -23.63 21.09 -16.55
C ALA A 113 -24.92 20.66 -15.85
N ALA A 114 -24.95 20.68 -14.51
CA ALA A 114 -26.15 20.37 -13.72
C ALA A 114 -27.29 21.39 -13.99
N GLU A 115 -26.97 22.67 -14.14
CA GLU A 115 -27.95 23.71 -14.53
C GLU A 115 -28.56 23.46 -15.92
N LYS A 116 -27.79 22.85 -16.84
CA LYS A 116 -28.21 22.57 -18.22
C LYS A 116 -28.79 21.18 -18.40
N GLU A 117 -28.86 20.35 -17.35
CA GLU A 117 -29.47 19.04 -17.47
C GLU A 117 -30.93 19.20 -17.92
N PRO A 118 -31.35 18.42 -18.93
CA PRO A 118 -32.67 18.57 -19.51
C PRO A 118 -33.72 18.33 -18.43
N THR A 119 -34.47 19.38 -18.14
CA THR A 119 -35.61 19.30 -17.26
C THR A 119 -36.70 18.45 -17.91
N GLY A 120 -37.51 17.80 -17.08
CA GLY A 120 -38.52 16.84 -17.54
C GLY A 120 -39.46 17.43 -18.59
N ARG A 121 -40.17 16.58 -19.33
CA ARG A 121 -41.12 17.07 -20.34
C ARG A 121 -42.45 17.43 -19.65
N VAL A 122 -42.95 18.63 -19.91
CA VAL A 122 -44.31 19.07 -19.56
C VAL A 122 -45.01 19.51 -20.83
N ALA A 123 -46.28 19.09 -20.99
CA ALA A 123 -47.10 19.49 -22.12
C ALA A 123 -47.44 20.98 -22.01
N VAL A 124 -47.30 21.72 -23.11
CA VAL A 124 -47.69 23.13 -23.17
C VAL A 124 -49.20 23.20 -23.33
N GLU A 125 -49.89 23.87 -22.40
CA GLU A 125 -51.32 24.14 -22.54
C GLU A 125 -51.54 25.17 -23.65
N PHE A 126 -52.17 24.72 -24.72
CA PHE A 126 -52.29 25.45 -25.97
C PHE A 126 -53.76 25.69 -26.35
N ASN A 127 -54.07 26.89 -26.86
CA ASN A 127 -55.40 27.16 -27.40
C ASN A 127 -55.51 26.54 -28.80
N PRO A 128 -56.45 25.61 -29.02
CA PRO A 128 -56.60 24.92 -30.31
C PRO A 128 -56.98 25.84 -31.49
N ASN A 129 -57.43 27.07 -31.21
CA ASN A 129 -57.77 28.05 -32.23
C ASN A 129 -56.57 28.90 -32.69
N SER A 130 -55.43 28.82 -32.01
CA SER A 130 -54.17 29.41 -32.49
C SER A 130 -53.39 28.40 -33.32
N ALA A 131 -52.46 28.86 -34.17
CA ALA A 131 -51.62 27.97 -34.98
C ALA A 131 -50.35 27.49 -34.24
N PHE A 132 -49.85 28.31 -33.30
CA PHE A 132 -48.64 28.03 -32.53
C PHE A 132 -48.78 28.50 -31.08
N PRO A 133 -48.19 27.78 -30.10
CA PRO A 133 -48.20 28.21 -28.70
C PRO A 133 -47.53 29.55 -28.51
N SER A 134 -48.06 30.35 -27.58
CA SER A 134 -47.45 31.63 -27.22
C SER A 134 -46.14 31.41 -26.47
N ILE A 135 -45.18 32.31 -26.66
CA ILE A 135 -43.87 32.29 -25.97
C ILE A 135 -44.06 32.19 -24.45
N ASN A 136 -45.05 32.90 -23.90
CA ASN A 136 -45.35 32.86 -22.47
C ASN A 136 -45.83 31.47 -22.00
N GLN A 137 -46.60 30.74 -22.81
CA GLN A 137 -47.05 29.38 -22.50
C GLN A 137 -45.89 28.38 -22.51
N ILE A 138 -44.92 28.59 -23.40
CA ILE A 138 -43.72 27.78 -23.49
C ILE A 138 -42.82 28.03 -22.26
N ILE A 139 -42.66 29.29 -21.85
CA ILE A 139 -41.89 29.66 -20.65
C ILE A 139 -42.54 29.07 -19.39
N THR A 140 -43.86 29.22 -19.21
CA THR A 140 -44.55 28.66 -18.03
C THR A 140 -44.47 27.14 -17.98
N ALA A 141 -44.60 26.44 -19.11
CA ALA A 141 -44.46 24.98 -19.16
C ALA A 141 -43.03 24.53 -18.81
N ARG A 142 -42.00 25.27 -19.23
CA ARG A 142 -40.61 25.02 -18.83
C ARG A 142 -40.42 25.21 -17.33
N ASP A 143 -40.89 26.32 -16.78
CA ASP A 143 -40.73 26.61 -15.35
C ASP A 143 -41.52 25.58 -14.48
N GLN A 144 -42.64 25.06 -14.99
CA GLN A 144 -43.39 23.97 -14.37
C GLN A 144 -42.62 22.64 -14.40
N ALA A 145 -41.96 22.34 -15.52
CA ALA A 145 -41.09 21.17 -15.65
C ALA A 145 -39.93 21.20 -14.64
N GLU A 146 -39.29 22.35 -14.48
CA GLU A 146 -38.26 22.61 -13.47
C GLU A 146 -38.77 22.30 -12.06
N LYS A 147 -39.89 22.90 -11.65
CA LYS A 147 -40.49 22.66 -10.32
C LYS A 147 -40.82 21.19 -10.07
N ASN A 148 -41.38 20.50 -11.06
CA ASN A 148 -41.73 19.08 -10.93
C ASN A 148 -40.49 18.20 -10.74
N THR A 149 -39.40 18.49 -11.44
CA THR A 149 -38.14 17.74 -11.26
C THR A 149 -37.52 17.97 -9.89
N LEU A 150 -37.49 19.21 -9.40
CA LEU A 150 -36.99 19.55 -8.07
C LEU A 150 -37.78 18.81 -6.98
N HIS A 151 -39.11 18.86 -7.05
CA HIS A 151 -39.98 18.17 -6.11
C HIS A 151 -39.72 16.64 -6.10
N ARG A 152 -39.51 16.03 -7.27
CA ARG A 152 -39.20 14.60 -7.38
C ARG A 152 -37.82 14.24 -6.78
N LEU A 153 -36.83 15.11 -6.95
CA LEU A 153 -35.50 14.93 -6.34
C LEU A 153 -35.57 15.04 -4.82
N GLU A 154 -36.33 16.00 -4.28
CA GLU A 154 -36.55 16.14 -2.84
C GLU A 154 -37.26 14.92 -2.23
N GLN A 155 -38.28 14.38 -2.91
CA GLN A 155 -38.95 13.17 -2.47
C GLN A 155 -38.00 11.97 -2.42
N LYS A 156 -37.20 11.75 -3.48
CA LYS A 156 -36.18 10.70 -3.49
C LYS A 156 -35.13 10.86 -2.40
N ALA A 157 -34.71 12.10 -2.10
CA ALA A 157 -33.77 12.38 -1.02
C ALA A 157 -34.36 12.05 0.36
N LYS A 158 -35.65 12.39 0.58
CA LYS A 158 -36.36 12.05 1.82
C LYS A 158 -36.57 10.54 1.99
N GLU A 159 -36.78 9.80 0.91
CA GLU A 159 -36.89 8.33 0.94
C GLU A 159 -35.56 7.68 1.32
N LYS A 160 -34.45 8.10 0.69
CA LYS A 160 -33.10 7.59 1.03
C LYS A 160 -32.65 7.91 2.45
N ALA A 161 -33.10 9.01 3.04
CA ALA A 161 -32.75 9.37 4.41
C ALA A 161 -33.52 8.56 5.48
N LYS A 162 -34.51 7.76 5.07
CA LYS A 162 -35.29 6.87 5.94
C LYS A 162 -34.80 5.42 5.91
N GLU A 163 -33.94 5.06 4.95
CA GLU A 163 -33.17 3.81 4.93
C GLU A 163 -31.90 3.93 5.77
#